data_AF-A0A2I0I9I3-F1
#
_entry.id   AF-A0A2I0I9I3-F1
#
_cell.length_a   1.000
_cell.length_b   1.000
_cell.length_c   1.000
_cell.angle_alpha   90.00
_cell.angle_beta   90.00
_cell.angle_gamma   90.00
#
_symmetry.space_group_name_H-M   'P 1'
#
loop_
_entity.id
_entity.type
_entity.pdbx_description
1 polymer ?
#
loop_
_entity_poly.entity_id
_entity_poly.type
_entity_poly.pdbx_seq_one_letter_code
_entity_poly.pdbx_strand_id
1 'polypeptide(L)'
;MASVMFVWFYGYQKKYYYEQDNKVSADELIKVASSTNIRWVQGLALCFSKLVQGITTMFTHYVANVPALHSVLVFVTIKSLPVSHVSLQERFVFVRLEPQDLAIYSKTNYTKK
;
A
#
# COMPACT_ATOMS: atom_id res chain seq x y z
N MET A 1 -28.33 -1.16 17.47
CA MET A 1 -27.27 -0.15 17.32
C MET A 1 -25.89 -0.69 17.72
N ALA A 2 -25.68 -1.13 18.96
CA ALA A 2 -24.38 -1.67 19.41
C ALA A 2 -23.93 -2.94 18.64
N SER A 3 -24.85 -3.83 18.29
CA SER A 3 -24.56 -5.03 17.50
C SER A 3 -23.99 -4.73 16.11
N VAL A 4 -24.53 -3.71 15.43
CA VAL A 4 -24.05 -3.27 14.10
C VAL A 4 -22.63 -2.72 14.20
N MET A 5 -22.36 -1.88 15.22
CA MET A 5 -21.02 -1.35 15.46
C MET A 5 -20.00 -2.43 15.79
N PHE A 6 -20.41 -3.44 16.57
CA PHE A 6 -19.57 -4.56 16.97
C PHE A 6 -19.22 -5.46 15.77
N VAL A 7 -20.21 -5.80 14.94
CA VAL A 7 -20.00 -6.57 13.71
C VAL A 7 -19.11 -5.79 12.74
N TRP A 8 -19.33 -4.48 12.59
CA TRP A 8 -18.49 -3.63 11.75
C TRP A 8 -17.04 -3.60 12.23
N PHE A 9 -16.83 -3.37 13.52
CA PHE A 9 -15.49 -3.34 14.11
C PHE A 9 -14.77 -4.68 13.95
N TYR A 10 -15.47 -5.79 14.23
CA TYR A 10 -14.92 -7.14 14.04
C TYR A 10 -14.53 -7.40 12.59
N GLY A 11 -15.43 -7.10 11.63
CA GLY A 11 -15.14 -7.27 10.21
C GLY A 11 -13.97 -6.40 9.74
N TYR A 12 -13.93 -5.16 10.20
CA TYR A 12 -12.83 -4.23 9.92
C TYR A 12 -11.49 -4.75 10.46
N GLN A 13 -11.47 -5.26 11.70
CA GLN A 13 -10.26 -5.79 12.31
C GLN A 13 -9.79 -7.06 11.59
N LYS A 14 -10.71 -7.95 11.24
CA LYS A 14 -10.40 -9.20 10.51
C LYS A 14 -9.84 -8.92 9.11
N LYS A 15 -10.40 -7.94 8.40
CA LYS A 15 -9.86 -7.48 7.11
C LYS A 15 -8.42 -6.97 7.27
N TYR A 16 -8.17 -6.16 8.29
CA TYR A 16 -6.84 -5.61 8.54
C TYR A 16 -5.79 -6.71 8.77
N TYR A 17 -6.08 -7.69 9.63
CA TYR A 17 -5.16 -8.80 9.87
C TYR A 17 -4.93 -9.63 8.60
N TYR A 18 -5.99 -9.90 7.85
CA TYR A 18 -5.87 -10.63 6.58
C TYR A 18 -4.96 -9.92 5.57
N GLU A 19 -5.10 -8.59 5.42
CA GLU A 19 -4.23 -7.79 4.55
C GLU A 19 -2.78 -7.74 5.06
N GLN A 20 -2.57 -7.81 6.39
CA GLN A 20 -1.25 -7.84 7.00
C GLN A 20 -0.53 -9.18 6.80
N ASP A 21 -1.25 -10.29 6.95
CA ASP A 21 -0.71 -11.64 6.74
C ASP A 21 -0.47 -11.94 5.26
N ASN A 22 -1.34 -11.47 4.37
CA ASN A 22 -1.24 -11.67 2.91
C ASN A 22 -0.61 -10.49 2.19
N LYS A 23 0.28 -9.74 2.86
CA LYS A 23 0.98 -8.63 2.22
C LYS A 23 1.85 -9.13 1.07
N VAL A 24 1.82 -8.40 -0.05
CA VAL A 24 2.63 -8.72 -1.22
C VAL A 24 3.85 -7.80 -1.22
N SER A 25 5.03 -8.34 -1.54
CA SER A 25 6.25 -7.54 -1.70
C SER A 25 6.19 -6.71 -2.97
N ALA A 26 6.92 -5.59 -3.00
CA ALA A 26 6.99 -4.75 -4.20
C ALA A 26 7.55 -5.53 -5.41
N ASP A 27 8.56 -6.38 -5.19
CA ASP A 27 9.17 -7.24 -6.21
C ASP A 27 8.16 -8.18 -6.89
N GLU A 28 7.30 -8.84 -6.12
CA GLU A 28 6.29 -9.73 -6.69
C GLU A 28 5.28 -8.95 -7.54
N LEU A 29 4.93 -7.74 -7.12
CA LEU A 29 4.05 -6.87 -7.89
C LEU A 29 4.68 -6.40 -9.19
N ILE A 30 5.96 -6.03 -9.16
CA ILE A 30 6.72 -5.63 -10.35
C ILE A 30 6.81 -6.82 -11.31
N LYS A 31 7.06 -8.03 -10.81
CA LYS A 31 7.09 -9.25 -11.62
C LYS A 31 5.74 -9.53 -12.28
N VAL A 32 4.63 -9.38 -11.54
CA VAL A 32 3.27 -9.53 -12.09
C VAL A 32 2.99 -8.43 -13.12
N ALA A 33 3.29 -7.16 -12.81
CA ALA A 33 3.07 -6.02 -13.69
C ALA A 33 3.92 -6.06 -14.98
N SER A 34 5.11 -6.66 -14.91
CA SER A 34 6.02 -6.85 -16.05
C SER A 34 5.66 -8.04 -16.93
N SER A 35 4.62 -8.81 -16.56
CA SER A 35 4.13 -9.91 -17.39
C SER A 35 3.53 -9.38 -18.70
N THR A 36 3.85 -10.06 -19.81
CA THR A 36 3.56 -9.61 -21.19
C THR A 36 2.06 -9.53 -21.52
N ASN A 37 1.18 -10.00 -20.63
CA ASN A 37 -0.27 -10.04 -20.84
C ASN A 37 -0.97 -8.74 -20.38
N ILE A 38 -0.26 -7.82 -19.70
CA ILE A 38 -0.88 -6.62 -19.15
C ILE A 38 -0.80 -5.47 -20.14
N ARG A 39 -1.96 -4.87 -20.43
CA ARG A 39 -2.06 -3.67 -21.26
C ARG A 39 -1.86 -2.43 -20.39
N TRP A 40 -0.85 -1.64 -20.71
CA TRP A 40 -0.63 -0.33 -20.09
C TRP A 40 -1.51 0.73 -20.76
N VAL A 41 -2.30 1.42 -19.95
CA VAL A 41 -3.19 2.51 -20.36
C VAL A 41 -2.64 3.81 -19.80
N GLN A 42 -2.65 4.88 -20.60
CA GLN A 42 -2.25 6.20 -20.12
C GLN A 42 -3.16 6.63 -18.95
N GLY A 43 -2.56 7.05 -17.84
CA GLY A 43 -3.26 7.54 -16.65
C GLY A 43 -2.51 7.28 -15.35
N LEU A 44 -3.12 7.71 -14.24
CA LEU A 44 -2.60 7.62 -12.88
C LEU A 44 -3.54 6.77 -12.02
N ALA A 45 -3.02 5.72 -11.38
CA ALA A 45 -3.73 4.93 -10.39
C ALA A 45 -3.21 5.23 -8.98
N LEU A 46 -4.12 5.54 -8.07
CA LEU A 46 -3.83 5.73 -6.65
C LEU A 46 -4.40 4.56 -5.86
N CYS A 47 -3.55 3.82 -5.17
CA CYS A 47 -3.93 2.68 -4.33
C CYS A 47 -3.74 3.06 -2.86
N PHE A 48 -4.84 3.32 -2.16
CA PHE A 48 -4.82 3.62 -0.74
C PHE A 48 -4.83 2.34 0.09
N SER A 49 -3.90 2.23 1.03
CA SER A 49 -3.88 1.14 2.01
C SER A 49 -3.62 1.64 3.42
N LYS A 50 -3.90 0.79 4.41
CA LYS A 50 -3.50 1.02 5.81
C LYS A 50 -2.28 0.17 6.20
N LEU A 51 -1.65 -0.48 5.23
CA LEU A 51 -0.56 -1.41 5.47
C LEU A 51 0.77 -0.67 5.63
N VAL A 52 1.44 -0.90 6.75
CA VAL A 52 2.70 -0.20 7.09
C VAL A 52 3.85 -0.61 6.17
N GLN A 53 3.78 -1.81 5.61
CA GLN A 53 4.82 -2.34 4.72
C GLN A 53 4.21 -3.39 3.79
N GLY A 54 4.46 -3.26 2.48
CA GLY A 54 3.91 -4.13 1.44
C GLY A 54 2.66 -3.55 0.77
N ILE A 55 2.28 -4.18 -0.35
CA ILE A 55 1.12 -3.81 -1.15
C ILE A 55 -0.04 -4.72 -0.76
N THR A 56 -1.25 -4.17 -0.80
CA THR A 56 -2.45 -4.95 -0.48
C THR A 56 -2.69 -6.06 -1.50
N THR A 57 -3.05 -7.23 -1.01
CA THR A 57 -3.42 -8.42 -1.80
C THR A 57 -4.58 -8.14 -2.77
N MET A 58 -5.40 -7.12 -2.48
CA MET A 58 -6.47 -6.68 -3.38
C MET A 58 -5.93 -6.26 -4.75
N PHE A 59 -4.73 -5.66 -4.82
CA PHE A 59 -4.16 -5.24 -6.09
C PHE A 59 -3.74 -6.43 -6.95
N THR A 60 -3.13 -7.47 -6.36
CA THR A 60 -2.74 -8.66 -7.13
C THR A 60 -3.96 -9.38 -7.70
N HIS A 61 -5.05 -9.45 -6.94
CA HIS A 61 -6.33 -9.94 -7.45
C HIS A 61 -6.91 -9.06 -8.56
N TYR A 62 -6.77 -7.73 -8.47
CA TYR A 62 -7.20 -6.84 -9.54
C TYR A 62 -6.44 -7.10 -10.84
N VAL A 63 -5.11 -7.18 -10.79
CA VAL A 63 -4.28 -7.43 -12.00
C VAL A 63 -4.57 -8.80 -12.61
N ALA A 64 -4.83 -9.81 -11.78
CA ALA A 64 -5.15 -11.16 -12.26
C ALA A 64 -6.48 -11.24 -13.02
N ASN A 65 -7.46 -10.40 -12.66
CA ASN A 65 -8.80 -10.40 -13.28
C ASN A 65 -8.96 -9.32 -14.36
N VAL A 66 -8.22 -8.22 -14.25
CA VAL A 66 -8.27 -7.08 -15.16
C VAL A 66 -6.85 -6.83 -15.68
N PRO A 67 -6.52 -7.27 -16.92
CA PRO A 67 -5.18 -7.12 -17.49
C PRO A 67 -4.94 -5.70 -18.05
N ALA A 68 -5.36 -4.68 -17.30
CA ALA A 68 -5.20 -3.27 -17.66
C ALA A 68 -4.64 -2.49 -16.47
N LEU A 69 -3.44 -1.96 -16.64
CA LEU A 69 -2.75 -1.13 -15.64
C LEU A 69 -2.55 0.29 -16.15
N HIS A 70 -2.57 1.25 -15.23
CA HIS A 70 -2.21 2.63 -15.53
C HIS A 70 -0.70 2.78 -15.64
N SER A 71 -0.25 3.67 -16.53
CA SER A 71 1.17 3.98 -16.74
C SER A 71 1.90 4.43 -15.48
N VAL A 72 1.20 5.02 -14.51
CA VAL A 72 1.76 5.40 -13.21
C VAL A 72 0.88 4.83 -12.10
N LEU A 73 1.51 4.09 -11.19
CA LEU A 73 0.88 3.50 -10.01
C LEU A 73 1.51 4.08 -8.74
N VAL A 74 0.67 4.63 -7.86
CA VAL A 74 1.10 5.25 -6.61
C VAL A 74 0.39 4.57 -5.45
N PHE A 75 1.16 3.89 -4.60
CA PHE A 75 0.67 3.26 -3.38
C PHE A 75 0.79 4.23 -2.20
N VAL A 76 -0.33 4.58 -1.58
CA VAL A 76 -0.38 5.55 -0.49
C VAL A 76 -0.85 4.86 0.78
N THR A 77 0.00 4.84 1.81
CA THR A 77 -0.38 4.41 3.15
C THR A 77 -0.52 5.59 4.08
N ILE A 78 -1.68 5.71 4.71
CA ILE A 78 -1.94 6.75 5.74
C ILE A 78 -2.05 6.07 7.11
N LYS A 79 -1.13 6.42 8.01
CA LYS A 79 -1.15 6.00 9.41
C LYS A 79 -1.30 7.23 10.30
N SER A 80 -2.41 7.29 11.05
CA SER A 80 -2.58 8.31 12.08
C SER A 80 -1.91 7.83 13.36
N LEU A 81 -0.96 8.62 13.87
CA LEU A 81 -0.24 8.36 15.11
C LEU A 81 -0.55 9.51 16.07
N PRO A 82 -0.96 9.22 17.32
CA PRO A 82 -1.16 10.25 18.33
C PRO A 82 0.21 10.72 18.85
N VAL A 83 0.82 11.69 18.16
CA VAL A 83 2.12 12.27 18.55
C VAL A 83 1.96 13.75 18.82
N SER A 84 2.27 14.17 20.04
CA SER A 84 2.06 15.56 20.49
C SER A 84 3.07 16.56 19.91
N HIS A 85 4.28 16.10 19.55
CA HIS A 85 5.31 16.96 18.95
C HIS A 85 6.23 16.13 18.05
N VAL A 86 6.35 16.51 16.78
CA VAL A 86 7.25 15.90 15.79
C VAL A 86 8.22 16.98 15.32
N SER A 87 9.53 16.72 15.42
CA SER A 87 10.56 17.65 14.97
C SER A 87 10.44 17.91 13.45
N LEU A 88 10.84 19.10 12.99
CA LEU A 88 10.71 19.48 11.57
C LEU A 88 11.49 18.54 10.64
N GLN A 89 12.62 18.00 11.11
CA GLN A 89 13.45 17.06 10.34
C GLN A 89 12.80 15.67 10.20
N GLU A 90 11.98 15.23 11.17
CA GLU A 90 11.31 13.91 11.17
C GLU A 90 9.94 13.93 10.47
N ARG A 91 9.36 15.11 10.18
CA ARG A 91 8.05 15.22 9.52
C ARG A 91 8.05 14.65 8.10
N PHE A 92 9.16 14.83 7.37
CA PHE A 92 9.29 14.52 5.96
C PHE A 92 10.55 13.70 5.71
N VAL A 93 10.43 12.38 5.82
CA VAL A 93 11.48 11.44 5.42
C VAL A 93 11.06 10.85 4.07
N PHE A 94 11.84 11.13 3.03
CA PHE A 94 11.67 10.57 1.70
C PHE A 94 12.69 9.44 1.52
N VAL A 95 12.25 8.19 1.68
CA VAL A 95 13.10 7.03 1.39
C VAL A 95 12.78 6.56 -0.02
N ARG A 96 13.78 6.59 -0.91
CA ARG A 96 13.73 5.97 -2.23
C ARG A 96 14.04 4.48 -2.05
N LEU A 97 13.07 3.62 -2.35
CA LEU A 97 13.22 2.18 -2.11
C LEU A 97 14.07 1.45 -3.16
N GLU A 98 14.25 1.98 -4.38
CA GLU A 98 15.09 1.29 -5.40
C GLU A 98 15.66 2.21 -6.52
N PRO A 99 16.78 1.83 -7.17
CA PRO A 99 17.37 2.56 -8.28
C PRO A 99 17.20 1.84 -9.64
N GLN A 100 16.03 1.94 -10.28
CA GLN A 100 15.86 2.04 -11.74
C GLN A 100 14.36 2.15 -12.07
N ASP A 101 14.00 3.24 -12.77
CA ASP A 101 12.73 3.52 -13.46
C ASP A 101 11.39 3.45 -12.72
N LEU A 102 11.33 3.02 -11.46
CA LEU A 102 10.15 3.17 -10.59
C LEU A 102 10.49 4.01 -9.36
N ALA A 103 10.02 5.26 -9.32
CA ALA A 103 10.20 6.14 -8.18
C ALA A 103 9.22 5.78 -7.05
N ILE A 104 9.50 4.69 -6.33
CA ILE A 104 8.74 4.29 -5.15
C ILE A 104 9.25 5.09 -3.95
N TYR A 105 8.44 6.04 -3.49
CA TYR A 105 8.69 6.79 -2.26
C TYR A 105 7.88 6.18 -1.12
N SER A 106 8.55 5.58 -0.13
CA SER A 106 7.90 5.13 1.09
C SER A 106 8.27 6.02 2.27
N LYS A 107 7.27 6.43 3.06
CA LYS A 107 7.48 7.04 4.37
C LYS A 107 7.45 5.94 5.44
N THR A 108 8.59 5.33 5.72
CA THR A 108 8.72 4.33 6.79
C THR A 108 9.43 4.99 7.98
N ASN A 109 8.77 5.05 9.12
CA ASN A 109 9.38 5.43 10.39
C ASN A 109 9.42 4.19 11.28
N TYR A 110 10.61 3.65 11.53
CA TYR A 110 10.88 2.77 12.67
C TYR A 110 12.25 3.10 13.25
N THR A 111 12.26 3.91 14.31
CA THR A 111 13.23 3.73 15.39
C THR A 111 12.61 4.23 16.68
N LYS A 112 12.25 3.30 17.56
CA LYS A 112 12.27 3.56 19.00
C LYS A 112 12.94 2.32 19.61
N LYS A 113 14.13 2.56 20.17
CA LYS A 113 15.01 1.67 20.95
C LYS A 113 14.61 0.20 21.03
#